data_AF-A0AAU7PA79-F1
#
_entry.id   AF-A0AAU7PA79-F1
#
_cell.length_a   1.000
_cell.length_b   1.000
_cell.length_c   1.000
_cell.angle_alpha   90.00
_cell.angle_beta   90.00
_cell.angle_gamma   90.00
#
_symmetry.space_group_name_H-M   'P 1'
#
loop_
_entity.id
_entity.type
_entity.pdbx_description
1 polymer ?
#
loop_
_entity_poly.entity_id
_entity_poly.type
_entity_poly.pdbx_seq_one_letter_code
_entity_poly.pdbx_strand_id
1 'polypeptide(L)'
;MQGYRRIGVALLCVGASLSASAATAPGTPDPADAPEVQQWVQQVGQAMQARLQTLAVSGQPGQRYVAGLLWLGNDTPADTQSAATGYAPAQRALLQGALDARPRDLLVARAEANGCPAELRCDPAGALAFLEQADAGNADPPLRAFTAAQRRGDRIAAESAWQAAARADHFDSGAVALGQALHAAYAGVQWPQLQSVQLRAQLQSQGLPSTGAEMAMSYAVGAWAAQVIPSLVEITRRCTPPIAAPALRDECMAILGNLGNDDAMLVTALIGSERMAALSTGGDAAYWHARVRELRWLQQHQHSRPPGVATAAAELEATLTQGEIPSLRAYLRRNGIAVLPPAHWHPVAALR
;
A
#
# COMPACT_ATOMS: atom_id res chain seq x y z
N MET A 1 -8.75 22.80 -10.10
CA MET A 1 -7.26 22.75 -10.25
C MET A 1 -6.48 22.95 -8.95
N GLN A 2 -7.09 22.84 -7.75
CA GLN A 2 -6.37 22.79 -6.46
C GLN A 2 -6.03 21.35 -5.99
N GLY A 3 -6.50 20.31 -6.72
CA GLY A 3 -6.37 18.90 -6.33
C GLY A 3 -4.96 18.30 -6.48
N TYR A 4 -4.16 18.79 -7.44
CA TYR A 4 -2.78 18.32 -7.66
C TYR A 4 -1.81 18.75 -6.54
N ARG A 5 -2.16 19.78 -5.76
CA ARG A 5 -1.29 20.35 -4.72
C ARG A 5 -1.37 19.65 -3.37
N ARG A 6 -2.36 18.77 -3.13
CA ARG A 6 -2.58 18.18 -1.78
C ARG A 6 -2.11 16.73 -1.63
N ILE A 7 -1.90 15.99 -2.72
CA ILE A 7 -1.40 14.60 -2.63
C ILE A 7 0.14 14.56 -2.51
N GLY A 8 0.84 15.60 -2.96
CA GLY A 8 2.31 15.70 -2.84
C GLY A 8 2.85 16.21 -1.49
N VAL A 9 2.00 16.69 -0.57
CA VAL A 9 2.46 17.40 0.65
C VAL A 9 2.25 16.61 1.95
N ALA A 10 1.54 15.48 1.92
CA ALA A 10 1.23 14.73 3.16
C ALA A 10 2.31 13.70 3.58
N LEU A 11 3.42 13.54 2.84
CA LEU A 11 4.46 12.54 3.15
C LEU A 11 5.86 13.14 3.40
N LEU A 12 5.99 14.46 3.44
CA LEU A 12 7.25 15.16 3.72
C LEU A 12 6.96 16.37 4.61
N CYS A 13 6.96 16.21 5.93
CA CYS A 13 7.25 17.28 6.92
C CYS A 13 7.20 16.75 8.36
N VAL A 14 8.29 16.10 8.80
CA VAL A 14 8.73 16.19 10.20
C VAL A 14 10.19 16.62 10.15
N GLY A 15 10.46 17.88 10.49
CA GLY A 15 11.83 18.34 10.74
C GLY A 15 12.13 19.77 10.30
N ALA A 16 12.47 20.59 11.29
CA ALA A 16 13.21 21.87 11.21
C ALA A 16 12.41 23.14 10.80
N SER A 17 11.77 23.73 11.81
CA SER A 17 11.57 25.18 11.86
C SER A 17 12.87 25.84 12.33
N LEU A 18 13.42 26.75 11.52
CA LEU A 18 14.16 27.97 11.90
C LEU A 18 14.90 28.48 10.66
N SER A 19 14.40 29.55 10.04
CA SER A 19 15.25 30.53 9.35
C SER A 19 14.48 31.82 9.08
N ALA A 20 15.15 32.92 9.40
CA ALA A 20 14.72 34.30 9.28
C ALA A 20 14.55 34.73 7.81
N SER A 21 13.63 35.66 7.59
CA SER A 21 13.29 36.23 6.29
C SER A 21 14.44 37.07 5.72
N ALA A 22 15.14 36.54 4.73
CA ALA A 22 15.88 37.33 3.75
C ALA A 22 15.04 37.45 2.47
N ALA A 23 14.91 38.66 1.94
CA ALA A 23 14.14 38.94 0.72
C ALA A 23 14.73 38.17 -0.47
N THR A 24 13.92 37.28 -1.07
CA THR A 24 14.27 36.48 -2.24
C THR A 24 14.13 37.31 -3.52
N ALA A 25 15.17 37.29 -4.35
CA ALA A 25 15.14 37.73 -5.75
C ALA A 25 13.96 37.07 -6.52
N PRO A 26 13.48 37.65 -7.64
CA PRO A 26 12.43 37.02 -8.45
C PRO A 26 12.92 35.64 -8.90
N GLY A 27 12.32 34.60 -8.31
CA GLY A 27 12.67 33.21 -8.60
C GLY A 27 12.37 32.90 -10.07
N THR A 28 13.27 32.15 -10.69
CA THR A 28 12.96 31.45 -11.95
C THR A 28 11.63 30.73 -11.82
N PRO A 29 10.71 30.83 -12.79
CA PRO A 29 9.44 30.12 -12.76
C PRO A 29 9.65 28.63 -12.51
N ASP A 30 8.83 28.04 -11.65
CA ASP A 30 8.84 26.60 -11.40
C ASP A 30 8.57 25.87 -12.73
N PRO A 31 9.43 24.92 -13.18
CA PRO A 31 9.19 24.18 -14.42
C PRO A 31 7.85 23.43 -14.42
N ALA A 32 7.28 23.11 -13.26
CA ALA A 32 5.94 22.53 -13.16
C ALA A 32 4.82 23.49 -13.62
N ASP A 33 5.07 24.80 -13.56
CA ASP A 33 4.13 25.85 -13.97
C ASP A 33 4.26 26.23 -15.46
N ALA A 34 5.20 25.63 -16.20
CA ALA A 34 5.34 25.85 -17.63
C ALA A 34 4.05 25.45 -18.38
N PRO A 35 3.51 26.29 -19.28
CA PRO A 35 2.29 25.98 -20.02
C PRO A 35 2.33 24.64 -20.76
N GLU A 36 3.50 24.26 -21.29
CA GLU A 36 3.73 22.98 -21.95
C GLU A 36 3.58 21.80 -20.99
N VAL A 37 4.04 21.94 -19.74
CA VAL A 37 3.87 20.92 -18.70
C VAL A 37 2.40 20.83 -18.31
N GLN A 38 1.70 21.96 -18.15
CA GLN A 38 0.27 21.96 -17.84
C GLN A 38 -0.57 21.29 -18.95
N GLN A 39 -0.28 21.60 -20.21
CA GLN A 39 -0.95 20.98 -21.35
C GLN A 39 -0.65 19.47 -21.41
N TRP A 40 0.60 19.07 -21.18
CA TRP A 40 0.98 17.67 -21.13
C TRP A 40 0.29 16.91 -19.98
N VAL A 41 0.25 17.48 -18.77
CA VAL A 41 -0.48 16.90 -17.62
C VAL A 41 -1.96 16.68 -17.96
N GLN A 42 -2.59 17.64 -18.64
CA GLN A 42 -3.99 17.50 -19.08
C GLN A 42 -4.16 16.34 -20.07
N GLN A 43 -3.25 16.19 -21.05
CA GLN A 43 -3.27 15.08 -21.99
C GLN A 43 -3.08 13.73 -21.29
N VAL A 44 -2.16 13.64 -20.33
CA VAL A 44 -1.96 12.44 -19.50
C VAL A 44 -3.23 12.12 -18.71
N GLY A 45 -3.85 13.13 -18.09
CA GLY A 45 -5.11 12.98 -17.37
C GLY A 45 -6.24 12.47 -18.26
N GLN A 46 -6.36 12.97 -19.49
CA GLN A 46 -7.34 12.49 -20.48
C GLN A 46 -7.08 11.04 -20.88
N ALA A 47 -5.83 10.66 -21.14
CA ALA A 47 -5.46 9.29 -21.47
C ALA A 47 -5.80 8.32 -20.32
N MET A 48 -5.48 8.72 -19.08
CA MET A 48 -5.84 7.97 -17.88
C MET A 48 -7.36 7.84 -17.75
N GLN A 49 -8.10 8.92 -17.90
CA GLN A 49 -9.56 8.92 -17.80
C GLN A 49 -10.22 8.00 -18.84
N ALA A 50 -9.75 8.02 -20.09
CA ALA A 50 -10.24 7.12 -21.14
C ALA A 50 -9.96 5.64 -20.81
N ARG A 51 -8.78 5.37 -20.23
CA ARG A 51 -8.43 4.02 -19.77
C ARG A 51 -9.33 3.57 -18.62
N LEU A 52 -9.56 4.40 -17.62
CA LEU A 52 -10.43 4.08 -16.48
C LEU A 52 -11.89 3.87 -16.91
N GLN A 53 -12.39 4.64 -17.87
CA GLN A 53 -13.70 4.40 -18.48
C GLN A 53 -13.79 3.02 -19.14
N THR A 54 -12.74 2.60 -19.85
CA THR A 54 -12.66 1.26 -20.45
C THR A 54 -12.75 0.17 -19.38
N LEU A 55 -12.00 0.31 -18.28
CA LEU A 55 -12.03 -0.64 -17.16
C LEU A 55 -13.39 -0.68 -16.45
N ALA A 56 -14.02 0.49 -16.28
CA ALA A 56 -15.33 0.62 -15.63
C ALA A 56 -16.45 -0.17 -16.33
N VAL A 57 -16.41 -0.23 -17.67
CA VAL A 57 -17.42 -0.89 -18.51
C VAL A 57 -17.03 -2.31 -18.94
N SER A 58 -15.88 -2.82 -18.50
CA SER A 58 -15.36 -4.16 -18.84
C SER A 58 -16.27 -5.33 -18.40
N GLY A 59 -17.21 -5.08 -17.50
CA GLY A 59 -18.03 -6.10 -16.84
C GLY A 59 -17.31 -6.85 -15.72
N GLN A 60 -16.01 -6.61 -15.49
CA GLN A 60 -15.23 -7.25 -14.43
C GLN A 60 -15.28 -6.40 -13.14
N PRO A 61 -15.76 -6.96 -12.01
CA PRO A 61 -15.87 -6.19 -10.76
C PRO A 61 -14.53 -5.66 -10.26
N GLY A 62 -13.45 -6.46 -10.31
CA GLY A 62 -12.11 -6.02 -9.95
C GLY A 62 -11.61 -4.84 -10.79
N GLN A 63 -11.84 -4.85 -12.12
CA GLN A 63 -11.45 -3.73 -12.99
C GLN A 63 -12.29 -2.47 -12.69
N ARG A 64 -13.59 -2.63 -12.43
CA ARG A 64 -14.44 -1.51 -12.01
C ARG A 64 -14.01 -0.92 -10.67
N TYR A 65 -13.61 -1.77 -9.72
CA TYR A 65 -13.09 -1.35 -8.43
C TYR A 65 -11.80 -0.54 -8.59
N VAL A 66 -10.84 -1.04 -9.37
CA VAL A 66 -9.61 -0.31 -9.71
C VAL A 66 -9.91 1.01 -10.42
N ALA A 67 -10.88 1.03 -11.34
CA ALA A 67 -11.30 2.25 -12.01
C ALA A 67 -11.85 3.30 -11.01
N GLY A 68 -12.60 2.85 -10.00
CA GLY A 68 -13.08 3.68 -8.91
C GLY A 68 -11.94 4.18 -8.01
N LEU A 69 -10.98 3.34 -7.63
CA LEU A 69 -9.85 3.75 -6.79
C LEU A 69 -8.99 4.83 -7.46
N LEU A 70 -8.80 4.74 -8.77
CA LEU A 70 -7.94 5.63 -9.54
C LEU A 70 -8.69 6.80 -10.20
N TRP A 71 -9.98 6.98 -9.91
CA TRP A 71 -10.78 8.00 -10.57
C TRP A 71 -10.28 9.40 -10.24
N LEU A 72 -9.78 10.11 -11.25
CA LEU A 72 -9.17 11.44 -11.09
C LEU A 72 -10.19 12.59 -11.15
N GLY A 73 -11.43 12.31 -11.56
CA GLY A 73 -12.52 13.28 -11.64
C GLY A 73 -12.29 14.38 -12.70
N ASN A 74 -13.37 14.76 -13.39
CA ASN A 74 -13.48 16.08 -14.00
C ASN A 74 -14.28 16.97 -13.04
N ASP A 75 -13.87 17.00 -11.78
CA ASP A 75 -14.69 17.58 -10.72
C ASP A 75 -14.93 19.05 -11.02
N THR A 76 -16.20 19.38 -11.24
CA THR A 76 -16.62 20.77 -11.21
C THR A 76 -16.37 21.31 -9.80
N PRO A 77 -16.24 22.63 -9.59
CA PRO A 77 -16.06 23.20 -8.24
C PRO A 77 -17.09 22.71 -7.21
N ALA A 78 -18.29 22.31 -7.66
CA ALA A 78 -19.34 21.69 -6.84
C ALA A 78 -19.02 20.24 -6.42
N ASP A 79 -18.38 19.46 -7.30
CA ASP A 79 -17.93 18.10 -6.99
C ASP A 79 -16.72 18.12 -6.04
N THR A 80 -15.88 19.15 -6.11
CA THR A 80 -14.70 19.30 -5.23
C THR A 80 -15.09 19.59 -3.77
N GLN A 81 -16.22 20.27 -3.54
CA GLN A 81 -16.79 20.46 -2.19
C GLN A 81 -17.40 19.17 -1.64
N SER A 82 -17.94 18.32 -2.53
CA SER A 82 -18.51 17.01 -2.18
C SER A 82 -17.44 15.97 -1.84
N ALA A 83 -16.26 16.07 -2.47
CA ALA A 83 -15.10 15.22 -2.19
C ALA A 83 -14.41 15.55 -0.85
N ALA A 84 -14.65 16.74 -0.28
CA ALA A 84 -14.14 17.10 1.05
C ALA A 84 -14.68 16.20 2.18
N THR A 85 -15.76 15.45 1.90
CA THR A 85 -16.39 14.52 2.86
C THR A 85 -16.31 13.06 2.42
N GLY A 86 -15.72 12.71 1.27
CA GLY A 86 -15.67 11.32 0.78
C GLY A 86 -15.44 11.20 -0.73
N TYR A 87 -15.98 10.15 -1.37
CA TYR A 87 -15.82 9.93 -2.80
C TYR A 87 -16.71 10.86 -3.65
N ALA A 88 -16.18 11.33 -4.79
CA ALA A 88 -16.95 12.02 -5.83
C ALA A 88 -18.08 11.12 -6.37
N PRO A 89 -19.20 11.67 -6.89
CA PRO A 89 -20.36 10.88 -7.31
C PRO A 89 -20.05 9.76 -8.32
N ALA A 90 -19.24 10.06 -9.35
CA ALA A 90 -18.83 9.08 -10.36
C ALA A 90 -17.95 7.97 -9.75
N GLN A 91 -17.00 8.36 -8.89
CA GLN A 91 -16.15 7.43 -8.15
C GLN A 91 -16.99 6.50 -7.26
N ARG A 92 -17.95 7.05 -6.51
CA ARG A 92 -18.85 6.29 -5.65
C ARG A 92 -19.68 5.29 -6.44
N ALA A 93 -20.22 5.69 -7.60
CA ALA A 93 -21.00 4.79 -8.45
C ALA A 93 -20.18 3.61 -8.96
N LEU A 94 -18.91 3.84 -9.32
CA LEU A 94 -18.00 2.77 -9.73
C LEU A 94 -17.69 1.80 -8.58
N LEU A 95 -17.31 2.33 -7.42
CA LEU A 95 -17.00 1.52 -6.24
C LEU A 95 -18.23 0.72 -5.77
N GLN A 96 -19.41 1.36 -5.69
CA GLN A 96 -20.65 0.68 -5.35
C GLN A 96 -21.00 -0.40 -6.38
N GLY A 97 -20.86 -0.09 -7.67
CA GLY A 97 -21.13 -1.05 -8.73
C GLY A 97 -20.14 -2.24 -8.75
N ALA A 98 -18.96 -2.12 -8.15
CA ALA A 98 -18.06 -3.24 -7.94
C ALA A 98 -18.46 -4.07 -6.72
N LEU A 99 -18.81 -3.43 -5.61
CA LEU A 99 -19.30 -4.07 -4.37
C LEU A 99 -20.61 -4.84 -4.57
N ASP A 100 -21.53 -4.30 -5.39
CA ASP A 100 -22.84 -4.91 -5.68
C ASP A 100 -22.74 -6.09 -6.67
N ALA A 101 -21.62 -6.23 -7.39
CA ALA A 101 -21.49 -7.23 -8.44
C ALA A 101 -21.46 -8.66 -7.88
N ARG A 102 -22.12 -9.59 -8.60
CA ARG A 102 -22.15 -11.02 -8.27
C ARG A 102 -21.84 -11.86 -9.52
N PRO A 103 -21.05 -12.96 -9.42
CA PRO A 103 -20.37 -13.47 -8.22
C PRO A 103 -19.33 -12.49 -7.65
N ARG A 104 -19.00 -12.63 -6.36
CA ARG A 104 -18.03 -11.76 -5.68
C ARG A 104 -16.63 -11.93 -6.32
N ASP A 105 -15.91 -10.83 -6.43
CA ASP A 105 -14.53 -10.79 -6.89
C ASP A 105 -13.58 -10.76 -5.67
N LEU A 106 -12.46 -11.50 -5.73
CA LEU A 106 -11.51 -11.62 -4.60
C LEU A 106 -10.92 -10.28 -4.17
N LEU A 107 -10.55 -9.43 -5.13
CA LEU A 107 -9.98 -8.12 -4.83
C LEU A 107 -11.01 -7.23 -4.14
N VAL A 108 -12.25 -7.23 -4.66
CA VAL A 108 -13.34 -6.44 -4.11
C VAL A 108 -13.73 -6.94 -2.71
N ALA A 109 -13.78 -8.26 -2.51
CA ALA A 109 -14.10 -8.85 -1.21
C ALA A 109 -13.05 -8.49 -0.15
N ARG A 110 -11.75 -8.45 -0.49
CA ARG A 110 -10.69 -8.01 0.43
C ARG A 110 -10.86 -6.56 0.87
N ALA A 111 -11.29 -5.69 -0.03
CA ALA A 111 -11.61 -4.30 0.32
C ALA A 111 -12.86 -4.23 1.19
N GLU A 112 -13.92 -4.93 0.83
CA GLU A 112 -15.20 -4.96 1.54
C GLU A 112 -15.07 -5.53 2.97
N ALA A 113 -14.19 -6.51 3.16
CA ALA A 113 -13.91 -7.12 4.47
C ALA A 113 -13.33 -6.12 5.50
N ASN A 114 -12.71 -5.02 5.05
CA ASN A 114 -12.26 -3.94 5.94
C ASN A 114 -13.41 -3.04 6.43
N GLY A 115 -14.61 -3.23 5.90
CA GLY A 115 -15.68 -2.26 5.98
C GLY A 115 -15.54 -1.19 4.90
N CYS A 116 -16.63 -0.45 4.70
CA CYS A 116 -16.69 0.61 3.70
C CYS A 116 -16.99 1.95 4.37
N PRO A 117 -16.54 3.06 3.78
CA PRO A 117 -17.02 4.40 4.14
C PRO A 117 -18.55 4.47 4.13
N ALA A 118 -19.11 5.39 4.91
CA ALA A 118 -20.56 5.51 5.12
C ALA A 118 -21.35 5.73 3.81
N GLU A 119 -20.69 6.24 2.77
CA GLU A 119 -21.28 6.51 1.47
C GLU A 119 -21.42 5.26 0.59
N LEU A 120 -20.85 4.12 0.99
CA LEU A 120 -20.91 2.85 0.28
C LEU A 120 -21.68 1.81 1.11
N ARG A 121 -22.60 1.11 0.44
CA ARG A 121 -23.26 -0.06 1.04
C ARG A 121 -22.37 -1.27 0.84
N CYS A 122 -22.10 -1.99 1.91
CA CYS A 122 -21.39 -3.25 1.80
C CYS A 122 -21.72 -4.24 2.91
N ASP A 123 -21.31 -5.48 2.69
CA ASP A 123 -21.50 -6.64 3.55
C ASP A 123 -20.13 -7.25 3.91
N PRO A 124 -19.44 -6.67 4.91
CA PRO A 124 -18.13 -7.15 5.34
C PRO A 124 -18.15 -8.58 5.85
N ALA A 125 -19.26 -9.02 6.47
CA ALA A 125 -19.40 -10.37 6.99
C ALA A 125 -19.47 -11.40 5.84
N GLY A 126 -20.29 -11.14 4.81
CA GLY A 126 -20.35 -11.99 3.63
C GLY A 126 -19.06 -11.95 2.80
N ALA A 127 -18.34 -10.82 2.79
CA ALA A 127 -17.03 -10.74 2.17
C ALA A 127 -15.98 -11.60 2.91
N LEU A 128 -15.93 -11.54 4.24
CA LEU A 128 -15.06 -12.40 5.05
C LEU A 128 -15.36 -13.89 4.83
N ALA A 129 -16.63 -14.29 4.88
CA ALA A 129 -17.02 -15.67 4.64
C ALA A 129 -16.63 -16.15 3.23
N PHE A 130 -16.72 -15.29 2.23
CA PHE A 130 -16.26 -15.59 0.87
C PHE A 130 -14.74 -15.77 0.80
N LEU A 131 -13.97 -14.91 1.48
CA LEU A 131 -12.50 -15.02 1.51
C LEU A 131 -12.03 -16.27 2.23
N GLU A 132 -12.66 -16.62 3.35
CA GLU A 132 -12.37 -17.87 4.10
C GLU A 132 -12.63 -19.12 3.24
N GLN A 133 -13.65 -19.09 2.38
CA GLN A 133 -13.93 -20.20 1.45
C GLN A 133 -12.95 -20.25 0.28
N ALA A 134 -12.56 -19.08 -0.23
CA ALA A 134 -11.62 -18.99 -1.35
C ALA A 134 -10.19 -19.40 -0.95
N ASP A 135 -9.84 -19.20 0.33
CA ASP A 135 -8.48 -19.40 0.85
C ASP A 135 -8.50 -19.82 2.33
N ALA A 136 -8.89 -21.07 2.59
CA ALA A 136 -9.14 -21.60 3.93
C ALA A 136 -7.88 -21.70 4.83
N GLY A 137 -6.68 -21.53 4.27
CA GLY A 137 -5.41 -21.55 5.00
C GLY A 137 -4.90 -20.17 5.42
N ASN A 138 -5.56 -19.09 4.99
CA ASN A 138 -5.07 -17.73 5.17
C ASN A 138 -5.50 -17.12 6.51
N ALA A 139 -4.54 -16.58 7.25
CA ALA A 139 -4.78 -15.91 8.52
C ALA A 139 -5.45 -14.52 8.37
N ASP A 140 -5.40 -13.87 7.20
CA ASP A 140 -5.93 -12.50 7.04
C ASP A 140 -7.45 -12.38 7.31
N PRO A 141 -8.34 -13.20 6.70
CA PRO A 141 -9.77 -13.15 7.02
C PRO A 141 -10.11 -13.36 8.50
N PRO A 142 -9.62 -14.40 9.21
CA PRO A 142 -9.94 -14.56 10.63
C PRO A 142 -9.34 -13.45 11.51
N LEU A 143 -8.19 -12.86 11.17
CA LEU A 143 -7.66 -11.71 11.90
C LEU A 143 -8.52 -10.44 11.75
N ARG A 144 -9.12 -10.25 10.58
CA ARG A 144 -10.11 -9.18 10.36
C ARG A 144 -11.41 -9.45 11.12
N ALA A 145 -11.88 -10.69 11.11
CA ALA A 145 -13.04 -11.12 11.90
C ALA A 145 -12.81 -10.91 13.40
N PHE A 146 -11.61 -11.22 13.91
CA PHE A 146 -11.20 -10.96 15.28
C PHE A 146 -11.29 -9.47 15.64
N THR A 147 -10.69 -8.60 14.82
CA THR A 147 -10.72 -7.14 15.03
C THR A 147 -12.15 -6.60 14.99
N ALA A 148 -12.98 -7.07 14.05
CA ALA A 148 -14.38 -6.68 13.95
C ALA A 148 -15.20 -7.12 15.16
N ALA A 149 -15.00 -8.34 15.65
CA ALA A 149 -15.65 -8.87 16.84
C ALA A 149 -15.24 -8.10 18.10
N GLN A 150 -13.95 -7.76 18.25
CA GLN A 150 -13.47 -6.93 19.36
C GLN A 150 -14.14 -5.55 19.37
N ARG A 151 -14.26 -4.87 18.21
CA ARG A 151 -14.94 -3.58 18.12
C ARG A 151 -16.41 -3.64 18.54
N ARG A 152 -17.09 -4.77 18.33
CA ARG A 152 -18.48 -5.00 18.76
C ARG A 152 -18.60 -5.49 20.21
N GLY A 153 -17.48 -5.76 20.89
CA GLY A 153 -17.49 -6.37 22.23
C GLY A 153 -17.89 -7.85 22.25
N ASP A 154 -17.93 -8.52 21.09
CA ASP A 154 -18.30 -9.93 20.98
C ASP A 154 -17.09 -10.83 21.26
N ARG A 155 -16.97 -11.24 22.52
CA ARG A 155 -15.83 -12.05 22.99
C ARG A 155 -15.80 -13.45 22.40
N ILE A 156 -16.96 -14.07 22.18
CA ILE A 156 -17.04 -15.45 21.66
C ILE A 156 -16.61 -15.47 20.20
N ALA A 157 -17.13 -14.54 19.39
CA ALA A 157 -16.71 -14.43 18.00
C ALA A 157 -15.22 -14.05 17.88
N ALA A 158 -14.73 -13.15 18.74
CA ALA A 158 -13.32 -12.78 18.74
C ALA A 158 -12.43 -14.00 19.04
N GLU A 159 -12.75 -14.80 20.05
CA GLU A 159 -11.94 -15.97 20.40
C GLU A 159 -11.97 -17.04 19.32
N SER A 160 -13.14 -17.30 18.73
CA SER A 160 -13.27 -18.24 17.60
C SER A 160 -12.41 -17.80 16.40
N ALA A 161 -12.47 -16.52 16.04
CA ALA A 161 -11.69 -15.95 14.96
C ALA A 161 -10.17 -15.99 15.25
N TRP A 162 -9.77 -15.74 16.50
CA TRP A 162 -8.39 -15.87 16.94
C TRP A 162 -7.86 -17.30 16.77
N GLN A 163 -8.63 -18.30 17.22
CA GLN A 163 -8.27 -19.71 17.05
C GLN A 163 -8.23 -20.15 15.59
N ALA A 164 -9.10 -19.60 14.73
CA ALA A 164 -9.03 -19.82 13.29
C ALA A 164 -7.72 -19.26 12.71
N ALA A 165 -7.35 -18.02 13.07
CA ALA A 165 -6.08 -17.42 12.64
C ALA A 165 -4.85 -18.19 13.15
N ALA A 166 -4.90 -18.74 14.37
CA ALA A 166 -3.81 -19.56 14.92
C ALA A 166 -3.65 -20.93 14.23
N ARG A 167 -4.69 -21.42 13.55
CA ARG A 167 -4.66 -22.69 12.78
C ARG A 167 -4.33 -22.49 11.29
N ALA A 168 -4.29 -21.25 10.82
CA ALA A 168 -3.92 -20.90 9.46
C ALA A 168 -2.45 -21.28 9.19
N ASP A 169 -2.13 -21.64 7.95
CA ASP A 169 -0.79 -22.04 7.53
C ASP A 169 -0.02 -20.94 6.79
N HIS A 170 -0.68 -19.84 6.42
CA HIS A 170 -0.06 -18.69 5.81
C HIS A 170 -0.82 -17.38 6.10
N PHE A 171 -0.25 -16.26 5.64
CA PHE A 171 -0.89 -14.95 5.65
C PHE A 171 -0.71 -14.29 4.28
N ASP A 172 -1.82 -13.87 3.66
CA ASP A 172 -1.82 -13.01 2.48
C ASP A 172 -2.86 -11.90 2.66
N SER A 173 -2.37 -10.66 2.84
CA SER A 173 -3.19 -9.45 2.93
C SER A 173 -3.86 -9.06 1.61
N GLY A 174 -3.40 -9.63 0.50
CA GLY A 174 -3.77 -9.27 -0.86
C GLY A 174 -3.06 -8.05 -1.41
N ALA A 175 -2.03 -7.54 -0.74
CA ALA A 175 -1.29 -6.36 -1.16
C ALA A 175 -0.70 -6.50 -2.58
N VAL A 176 -0.13 -7.66 -2.91
CA VAL A 176 0.40 -7.93 -4.26
C VAL A 176 -0.72 -8.02 -5.28
N ALA A 177 -1.84 -8.69 -4.96
CA ALA A 177 -2.97 -8.79 -5.88
C ALA A 177 -3.56 -7.42 -6.22
N LEU A 178 -3.71 -6.53 -5.22
CA LEU A 178 -4.13 -5.16 -5.47
C LEU A 178 -3.08 -4.39 -6.29
N GLY A 179 -1.80 -4.52 -5.97
CA GLY A 179 -0.73 -3.85 -6.70
C GLY A 179 -0.67 -4.26 -8.17
N GLN A 180 -0.82 -5.55 -8.47
CA GLN A 180 -0.92 -6.08 -9.83
C GLN A 180 -2.14 -5.54 -10.57
N ALA A 181 -3.30 -5.48 -9.91
CA ALA A 181 -4.53 -4.95 -10.51
C ALA A 181 -4.42 -3.45 -10.81
N LEU A 182 -3.81 -2.68 -9.90
CA LEU A 182 -3.51 -1.27 -10.11
C LEU A 182 -2.49 -1.09 -11.25
N HIS A 183 -1.43 -1.91 -11.29
CA HIS A 183 -0.44 -1.88 -12.37
C HIS A 183 -1.07 -2.14 -13.74
N ALA A 184 -1.91 -3.16 -13.85
CA ALA A 184 -2.63 -3.50 -15.08
C ALA A 184 -3.56 -2.36 -15.57
N ALA A 185 -3.94 -1.43 -14.69
CA ALA A 185 -4.77 -0.29 -15.08
C ALA A 185 -4.06 0.65 -16.05
N TYR A 186 -2.74 0.82 -15.92
CA TYR A 186 -1.94 1.74 -16.75
C TYR A 186 -0.89 1.04 -17.61
N ALA A 187 -0.59 -0.23 -17.35
CA ALA A 187 0.28 -1.03 -18.20
C ALA A 187 -0.25 -1.08 -19.64
N GLY A 188 0.64 -0.90 -20.62
CA GLY A 188 0.31 -0.93 -22.04
C GLY A 188 -0.44 0.30 -22.58
N VAL A 189 -0.69 1.33 -21.76
CA VAL A 189 -1.25 2.61 -22.24
C VAL A 189 -0.17 3.39 -22.99
N GLN A 190 -0.54 3.93 -24.16
CA GLN A 190 0.30 4.87 -24.90
C GLN A 190 0.20 6.26 -24.24
N TRP A 191 1.17 6.58 -23.40
CA TRP A 191 1.21 7.85 -22.68
C TRP A 191 1.65 9.02 -23.56
N PRO A 192 0.97 10.18 -23.49
CA PRO A 192 1.46 11.42 -24.10
C PRO A 192 2.87 11.76 -23.61
N GLN A 193 3.73 12.17 -24.54
CA GLN A 193 5.12 12.52 -24.23
C GLN A 193 5.29 14.04 -24.13
N LEU A 194 5.96 14.49 -23.07
CA LEU A 194 6.43 15.87 -22.96
C LEU A 194 7.58 16.08 -23.94
N GLN A 195 7.32 16.86 -25.00
CA GLN A 195 8.23 17.02 -26.14
C GLN A 195 9.55 17.68 -25.74
N SER A 196 9.52 18.62 -24.78
CA SER A 196 10.73 19.30 -24.31
C SER A 196 11.60 18.36 -23.48
N VAL A 197 12.75 17.97 -24.05
CA VAL A 197 13.79 17.19 -23.36
C VAL A 197 14.32 17.94 -22.13
N GLN A 198 14.47 19.26 -22.24
CA GLN A 198 14.97 20.10 -21.14
C GLN A 198 13.97 20.16 -19.98
N LEU A 199 12.67 20.34 -20.25
CA LEU A 199 11.65 20.32 -19.20
C LEU A 199 11.55 18.95 -18.55
N ARG A 200 11.64 17.85 -19.32
CA ARG A 200 11.70 16.50 -18.73
C ARG A 200 12.89 16.33 -17.79
N ALA A 201 14.08 16.78 -18.19
CA ALA A 201 15.28 16.71 -17.35
C ALA A 201 15.15 17.57 -16.09
N GLN A 202 14.51 18.74 -16.18
CA GLN A 202 14.22 19.61 -15.02
C GLN A 202 13.21 18.99 -14.06
N LEU A 203 12.11 18.41 -14.57
CA LEU A 203 11.15 17.69 -13.73
C LEU A 203 11.82 16.50 -13.03
N GLN A 204 12.62 15.73 -13.77
CA GLN A 204 13.33 14.58 -13.22
C GLN A 204 14.33 14.97 -12.12
N SER A 205 15.08 16.07 -12.31
CA SER A 205 16.04 16.55 -11.30
C SER A 205 15.36 17.06 -10.02
N GLN A 206 14.10 17.46 -10.11
CA GLN A 206 13.26 17.84 -8.97
C GLN A 206 12.50 16.66 -8.36
N GLY A 207 12.67 15.45 -8.88
CA GLY A 207 11.92 14.27 -8.42
C GLY A 207 10.43 14.37 -8.74
N LEU A 208 10.06 15.02 -9.85
CA LEU A 208 8.70 15.07 -10.38
C LEU A 208 8.53 14.07 -11.53
N PRO A 209 7.30 13.56 -11.77
CA PRO A 209 7.01 12.76 -12.95
C PRO A 209 7.35 13.52 -14.24
N SER A 210 8.12 12.87 -15.11
CA SER A 210 8.56 13.39 -16.41
C SER A 210 7.93 12.63 -17.59
N THR A 211 7.24 11.52 -17.30
CA THR A 211 6.49 10.70 -18.25
C THR A 211 5.08 10.41 -17.73
N GLY A 212 4.13 10.11 -18.64
CA GLY A 212 2.76 9.81 -18.24
C GLY A 212 2.67 8.49 -17.44
N ALA A 213 3.56 7.53 -17.73
CA ALA A 213 3.66 6.28 -16.98
C ALA A 213 4.09 6.53 -15.52
N GLU A 214 5.08 7.39 -15.28
CA GLU A 214 5.50 7.79 -13.92
C GLU A 214 4.38 8.49 -13.15
N MET A 215 3.57 9.30 -13.83
CA MET A 215 2.41 9.96 -13.23
C MET A 215 1.32 8.95 -12.85
N ALA A 216 0.98 8.02 -13.76
CA ALA A 216 0.01 6.95 -13.49
C ALA A 216 0.47 6.02 -12.36
N MET A 217 1.76 5.66 -12.34
CA MET A 217 2.40 4.90 -11.26
C MET A 217 2.23 5.60 -9.91
N SER A 218 2.41 6.92 -9.85
CA SER A 218 2.26 7.69 -8.61
C SER A 218 0.84 7.59 -8.04
N TYR A 219 -0.19 7.64 -8.89
CA TYR A 219 -1.58 7.41 -8.46
C TYR A 219 -1.81 5.98 -7.98
N ALA A 220 -1.25 4.99 -8.67
CA ALA A 220 -1.37 3.58 -8.30
C ALA A 220 -0.71 3.29 -6.96
N VAL A 221 0.49 3.80 -6.72
CA VAL A 221 1.18 3.65 -5.44
C VAL A 221 0.41 4.34 -4.31
N GLY A 222 -0.16 5.53 -4.57
CA GLY A 222 -1.03 6.20 -3.60
C GLY A 222 -2.28 5.39 -3.25
N ALA A 223 -2.96 4.85 -4.26
CA ALA A 223 -4.13 3.99 -4.06
C ALA A 223 -3.78 2.68 -3.34
N TRP A 224 -2.65 2.07 -3.70
CA TRP A 224 -2.14 0.87 -3.03
C TRP A 224 -1.83 1.14 -1.56
N ALA A 225 -1.00 2.14 -1.26
CA ALA A 225 -0.60 2.48 0.11
C ALA A 225 -1.79 2.82 1.02
N ALA A 226 -2.86 3.41 0.47
CA ALA A 226 -4.08 3.72 1.20
C ALA A 226 -4.91 2.47 1.58
N GLN A 227 -4.68 1.31 0.96
CA GLN A 227 -5.51 0.12 1.09
C GLN A 227 -4.79 -1.09 1.71
N VAL A 228 -3.47 -1.18 1.59
CA VAL A 228 -2.73 -2.44 1.88
C VAL A 228 -2.20 -2.60 3.30
N ILE A 229 -2.30 -1.58 4.15
CA ILE A 229 -1.78 -1.67 5.53
C ILE A 229 -2.90 -2.17 6.45
N PRO A 230 -2.96 -3.47 6.81
CA PRO A 230 -3.90 -3.93 7.82
C PRO A 230 -3.54 -3.33 9.18
N SER A 231 -4.54 -3.05 10.01
CA SER A 231 -4.29 -2.68 11.41
C SER A 231 -3.86 -3.93 12.18
N LEU A 232 -2.58 -4.00 12.54
CA LEU A 232 -2.02 -5.07 13.37
C LEU A 232 -1.99 -4.73 14.87
N VAL A 233 -2.63 -3.61 15.27
CA VAL A 233 -2.62 -3.08 16.64
C VAL A 233 -3.14 -4.11 17.63
N GLU A 234 -4.26 -4.75 17.31
CA GLU A 234 -4.93 -5.68 18.21
C GLU A 234 -4.16 -6.98 18.43
N ILE A 235 -3.57 -7.47 17.35
CA ILE A 235 -2.69 -8.65 17.36
C ILE A 235 -1.45 -8.34 18.21
N THR A 236 -0.82 -7.19 17.95
CA THR A 236 0.38 -6.76 18.67
C THR A 236 0.09 -6.59 20.16
N ARG A 237 -1.07 -6.02 20.51
CA ARG A 237 -1.53 -5.85 21.90
C ARG A 237 -1.75 -7.19 22.59
N ARG A 238 -2.45 -8.13 21.96
CA ARG A 238 -2.73 -9.46 22.52
C ARG A 238 -1.45 -10.30 22.69
N CYS A 239 -0.49 -10.15 21.79
CA CYS A 239 0.78 -10.89 21.81
C CYS A 239 1.96 -10.13 22.43
N THR A 240 1.71 -9.10 23.23
CA THR A 240 2.78 -8.37 23.92
C THR A 240 3.31 -9.19 25.11
N PRO A 241 4.62 -9.48 25.19
CA PRO A 241 5.20 -10.13 26.35
C PRO A 241 5.09 -9.27 27.63
N PRO A 242 5.04 -9.89 28.84
CA PRO A 242 5.05 -11.33 29.08
C PRO A 242 3.68 -11.98 28.82
N ILE A 243 3.66 -13.14 28.14
CA ILE A 243 2.45 -13.96 27.93
C ILE A 243 2.49 -15.12 28.92
N ALA A 244 1.63 -15.07 29.94
CA ALA A 244 1.64 -16.06 31.03
C ALA A 244 1.02 -17.41 30.64
N ALA A 245 0.02 -17.42 29.76
CA ALA A 245 -0.69 -18.64 29.35
C ALA A 245 0.04 -19.34 28.19
N PRO A 246 0.50 -20.60 28.34
CA PRO A 246 1.22 -21.31 27.28
C PRO A 246 0.44 -21.46 25.97
N ALA A 247 -0.85 -21.79 26.05
CA ALA A 247 -1.69 -21.94 24.85
C ALA A 247 -1.78 -20.63 24.05
N LEU A 248 -1.98 -19.49 24.73
CA LEU A 248 -2.01 -18.18 24.07
C LEU A 248 -0.64 -17.82 23.47
N ARG A 249 0.46 -18.22 24.12
CA ARG A 249 1.81 -18.03 23.58
C ARG A 249 1.97 -18.79 22.26
N ASP A 250 1.54 -20.05 22.21
CA ASP A 250 1.65 -20.89 21.01
C ASP A 250 0.76 -20.35 19.87
N GLU A 251 -0.45 -19.92 20.17
CA GLU A 251 -1.35 -19.23 19.21
C GLU A 251 -0.72 -17.93 18.66
N CYS A 252 -0.15 -17.11 19.55
CA CYS A 252 0.57 -15.91 19.16
C CYS A 252 1.76 -16.23 18.26
N MET A 253 2.53 -17.27 18.58
CA MET A 253 3.67 -17.68 17.77
C MET A 253 3.24 -18.17 16.38
N ALA A 254 2.12 -18.89 16.26
CA ALA A 254 1.59 -19.30 14.96
C ALA A 254 1.21 -18.09 14.09
N ILE A 255 0.42 -17.16 14.64
CA ILE A 255 -0.02 -15.95 13.92
C ILE A 255 1.18 -15.07 13.54
N LEU A 256 2.07 -14.78 14.48
CA LEU A 256 3.24 -13.93 14.25
C LEU A 256 4.24 -14.59 13.30
N GLY A 257 4.33 -15.92 13.29
CA GLY A 257 5.11 -16.69 12.33
C GLY A 257 4.60 -16.49 10.91
N ASN A 258 3.28 -16.60 10.69
CA ASN A 258 2.66 -16.34 9.39
C ASN A 258 2.89 -14.89 8.93
N LEU A 259 2.71 -13.91 9.84
CA LEU A 259 3.01 -12.50 9.54
C LEU A 259 4.49 -12.26 9.21
N GLY A 260 5.42 -12.88 9.96
CA GLY A 260 6.86 -12.71 9.76
C GLY A 260 7.39 -13.30 8.44
N ASN A 261 6.64 -14.26 7.89
CA ASN A 261 6.92 -14.89 6.60
C ASN A 261 6.17 -14.24 5.42
N ASP A 262 5.33 -13.22 5.66
CA ASP A 262 4.72 -12.42 4.59
C ASP A 262 5.81 -11.59 3.89
N ASP A 263 6.07 -11.87 2.61
CA ASP A 263 7.04 -11.13 1.81
C ASP A 263 6.39 -9.95 1.04
N ALA A 264 5.05 -9.81 1.10
CA ALA A 264 4.34 -8.74 0.39
C ALA A 264 4.61 -7.36 0.98
N MET A 265 4.62 -7.27 2.32
CA MET A 265 4.75 -6.01 3.06
C MET A 265 5.88 -6.09 4.09
N LEU A 266 6.91 -5.25 3.94
CA LEU A 266 8.07 -5.21 4.83
C LEU A 266 7.67 -4.90 6.28
N VAL A 267 6.71 -4.00 6.48
CA VAL A 267 6.23 -3.63 7.82
C VAL A 267 5.55 -4.80 8.53
N THR A 268 4.73 -5.59 7.83
CA THR A 268 4.06 -6.78 8.37
C THR A 268 5.09 -7.84 8.77
N ALA A 269 6.04 -8.13 7.87
CA ALA A 269 7.12 -9.06 8.10
C ALA A 269 7.98 -8.68 9.31
N LEU A 270 8.30 -7.39 9.45
CA LEU A 270 9.08 -6.86 10.57
C LEU A 270 8.34 -7.06 11.89
N ILE A 271 7.06 -6.68 11.96
CA ILE A 271 6.25 -6.83 13.18
C ILE A 271 6.19 -8.31 13.61
N GLY A 272 5.88 -9.22 12.68
CA GLY A 272 5.84 -10.65 12.96
C GLY A 272 7.20 -11.19 13.44
N SER A 273 8.26 -10.91 12.67
CA SER A 273 9.60 -11.42 12.94
C SER A 273 10.20 -10.89 14.26
N GLU A 274 9.98 -9.62 14.59
CA GLU A 274 10.50 -9.04 15.85
C GLU A 274 9.83 -9.64 17.07
N ARG A 275 8.52 -9.89 16.99
CA ARG A 275 7.78 -10.55 18.09
C ARG A 275 8.13 -12.02 18.18
N MET A 276 8.31 -12.71 17.06
CA MET A 276 8.81 -14.09 17.06
C MET A 276 10.21 -14.19 17.65
N ALA A 277 11.11 -13.25 17.34
CA ALA A 277 12.44 -13.19 17.93
C ALA A 277 12.40 -12.99 19.45
N ALA A 278 11.41 -12.24 19.97
CA ALA A 278 11.23 -12.05 21.41
C ALA A 278 10.57 -13.24 22.12
N LEU A 279 9.73 -14.00 21.44
CA LEU A 279 8.97 -15.13 22.01
C LEU A 279 9.67 -16.48 21.85
N SER A 280 10.46 -16.67 20.80
CA SER A 280 11.10 -17.94 20.46
C SER A 280 12.29 -18.27 21.35
N THR A 281 12.64 -19.55 21.44
CA THR A 281 13.84 -20.05 22.14
C THR A 281 14.61 -21.01 21.22
N GLY A 282 15.87 -21.32 21.55
CA GLY A 282 16.66 -22.31 20.81
C GLY A 282 16.88 -21.96 19.32
N GLY A 283 16.77 -22.96 18.45
CA GLY A 283 17.00 -22.81 17.00
C GLY A 283 16.02 -21.85 16.31
N ASP A 284 14.77 -21.82 16.77
CA ASP A 284 13.75 -20.90 16.24
C ASP A 284 14.12 -19.45 16.53
N ALA A 285 14.66 -19.16 17.72
CA ALA A 285 15.13 -17.82 18.05
C ALA A 285 16.26 -17.36 17.10
N ALA A 286 17.20 -18.26 16.74
CA ALA A 286 18.27 -17.93 15.82
C ALA A 286 17.75 -17.60 14.41
N TYR A 287 16.78 -18.39 13.90
CA TYR A 287 16.10 -18.11 12.64
C TYR A 287 15.43 -16.72 12.66
N TRP A 288 14.61 -16.44 13.67
CA TRP A 288 13.87 -15.17 13.75
C TRP A 288 14.79 -13.97 13.96
N HIS A 289 15.88 -14.09 14.72
CA HIS A 289 16.88 -13.04 14.81
C HIS A 289 17.57 -12.79 13.46
N ALA A 290 17.92 -13.84 12.71
CA ALA A 290 18.49 -13.68 11.38
C ALA A 290 17.50 -13.00 10.42
N ARG A 291 16.22 -13.38 10.49
CA ARG A 291 15.14 -12.77 9.71
C ARG A 291 14.96 -11.28 10.03
N VAL A 292 14.91 -10.90 11.31
CA VAL A 292 14.85 -9.48 11.71
C VAL A 292 16.05 -8.70 11.17
N ARG A 293 17.27 -9.27 11.25
CA ARG A 293 18.47 -8.63 10.70
C ARG A 293 18.35 -8.41 9.18
N GLU A 294 17.88 -9.40 8.44
CA GLU A 294 17.62 -9.26 7.00
C GLU A 294 16.61 -8.14 6.72
N LEU A 295 15.45 -8.16 7.38
CA LEU A 295 14.40 -7.19 7.12
C LEU A 295 14.82 -5.76 7.49
N ARG A 296 15.56 -5.57 8.58
CA ARG A 296 16.11 -4.26 8.96
C ARG A 296 17.21 -3.78 8.00
N TRP A 297 17.98 -4.69 7.42
CA TRP A 297 18.93 -4.37 6.36
C TRP A 297 18.23 -3.87 5.09
N LEU A 298 17.18 -4.59 4.65
CA LEU A 298 16.34 -4.14 3.54
C LEU A 298 15.71 -2.77 3.83
N GLN A 299 15.18 -2.57 5.04
CA GLN A 299 14.60 -1.30 5.47
C GLN A 299 15.61 -0.14 5.43
N GLN A 300 16.84 -0.34 5.93
CA GLN A 300 17.89 0.69 5.90
C GLN A 300 18.17 1.15 4.47
N HIS A 301 18.25 0.19 3.54
CA HIS A 301 18.50 0.49 2.14
C HIS A 301 17.28 1.03 1.39
N GLN A 302 16.06 0.79 1.86
CA GLN A 302 14.87 1.47 1.34
C GLN A 302 14.94 2.99 1.56
N HIS A 303 15.37 3.43 2.75
CA HIS A 303 15.50 4.85 3.09
C HIS A 303 16.70 5.53 2.44
N SER A 304 17.72 4.75 2.05
CA SER A 304 18.96 5.25 1.44
C SER A 304 18.88 5.34 -0.09
N ARG A 305 17.71 5.08 -0.69
CA ARG A 305 17.52 5.14 -2.14
C ARG A 305 17.66 6.58 -2.62
N PRO A 306 18.39 6.83 -3.73
CA PRO A 306 18.50 8.16 -4.28
C PRO A 306 17.10 8.69 -4.65
N PRO A 307 16.77 9.94 -4.28
CA PRO A 307 15.50 10.54 -4.68
C PRO A 307 15.50 10.74 -6.21
N GLY A 308 14.61 10.04 -6.90
CA GLY A 308 14.46 10.17 -8.35
C GLY A 308 13.30 9.32 -8.87
N VAL A 309 12.32 9.94 -9.51
CA VAL A 309 11.07 9.27 -9.93
C VAL A 309 11.31 8.19 -10.99
N ALA A 310 12.29 8.36 -11.89
CA ALA A 310 12.59 7.37 -12.93
C ALA A 310 13.19 6.07 -12.37
N THR A 311 14.13 6.17 -11.41
CA THR A 311 14.63 5.00 -10.65
C THR A 311 13.55 4.45 -9.72
N ALA A 312 12.70 5.32 -9.16
CA ALA A 312 11.57 4.89 -8.35
C ALA A 312 10.51 4.15 -9.16
N ALA A 313 10.23 4.49 -10.42
CA ALA A 313 9.11 3.90 -11.17
C ALA A 313 9.26 2.40 -11.40
N ALA A 314 10.42 1.94 -11.87
CA ALA A 314 10.68 0.50 -12.06
C ALA A 314 10.73 -0.27 -10.72
N GLU A 315 11.18 0.39 -9.66
CA GLU A 315 11.19 -0.18 -8.32
C GLU A 315 9.79 -0.27 -7.72
N LEU A 316 8.96 0.75 -7.93
CA LEU A 316 7.57 0.81 -7.51
C LEU A 316 6.73 -0.19 -8.29
N GLU A 317 6.99 -0.36 -9.60
CA GLU A 317 6.39 -1.43 -10.39
C GLU A 317 6.71 -2.81 -9.80
N ALA A 318 7.98 -3.07 -9.48
CA ALA A 318 8.37 -4.32 -8.84
C ALA A 318 7.70 -4.50 -7.47
N THR A 319 7.59 -3.43 -6.66
CA THR A 319 6.86 -3.47 -5.39
C THR A 319 5.38 -3.82 -5.58
N LEU A 320 4.69 -3.17 -6.52
CA LEU A 320 3.28 -3.42 -6.79
C LEU A 320 3.05 -4.85 -7.32
N THR A 321 3.95 -5.38 -8.13
CA THR A 321 3.75 -6.66 -8.82
C THR A 321 4.30 -7.88 -8.08
N GLN A 322 5.29 -7.67 -7.21
CA GLN A 322 6.04 -8.75 -6.53
C GLN A 322 6.03 -8.63 -5.00
N GLY A 323 5.67 -7.48 -4.43
CA GLY A 323 5.77 -7.19 -3.01
C GLY A 323 7.05 -6.42 -2.63
N GLU A 324 7.03 -5.78 -1.46
CA GLU A 324 8.12 -4.91 -0.99
C GLU A 324 9.44 -5.67 -0.76
N ILE A 325 9.39 -6.85 -0.13
CA ILE A 325 10.61 -7.57 0.24
C ILE A 325 11.32 -8.13 -1.01
N PRO A 326 10.65 -8.84 -1.94
CA PRO A 326 11.26 -9.29 -3.18
C PRO A 326 11.81 -8.13 -4.02
N SER A 327 11.09 -6.99 -4.09
CA SER A 327 11.54 -5.82 -4.85
C SER A 327 12.80 -5.20 -4.24
N LEU A 328 12.88 -5.10 -2.91
CA LEU A 328 14.06 -4.64 -2.17
C LEU A 328 15.26 -5.56 -2.39
N ARG A 329 15.06 -6.88 -2.30
CA ARG A 329 16.14 -7.85 -2.58
C ARG A 329 16.65 -7.71 -4.01
N ALA A 330 15.75 -7.55 -4.98
CA ALA A 330 16.13 -7.37 -6.38
C ALA A 330 16.89 -6.06 -6.61
N TYR A 331 16.46 -4.97 -5.95
CA TYR A 331 17.16 -3.69 -5.96
C TYR A 331 18.59 -3.81 -5.45
N LEU A 332 18.83 -4.45 -4.30
CA LEU A 332 20.18 -4.64 -3.77
C LEU A 332 21.07 -5.42 -4.73
N ARG A 333 20.57 -6.54 -5.29
CA ARG A 333 21.33 -7.34 -6.27
C ARG A 333 21.75 -6.53 -7.50
N ARG A 334 20.83 -5.74 -8.07
CA ARG A 334 21.12 -4.91 -9.26
C ARG A 334 22.17 -3.84 -9.00
N ASN A 335 22.27 -3.36 -7.77
CA ASN A 335 23.22 -2.32 -7.37
C ASN A 335 24.51 -2.90 -6.76
N GLY A 336 24.73 -4.21 -6.84
CA GLY A 336 25.93 -4.86 -6.28
C GLY A 336 26.00 -4.82 -4.75
N ILE A 337 24.88 -4.58 -4.07
CA ILE A 337 24.78 -4.58 -2.62
C ILE A 337 24.37 -5.99 -2.17
N ALA A 338 25.02 -6.51 -1.12
CA ALA A 338 24.67 -7.80 -0.55
C ALA A 338 23.22 -7.81 -0.06
N VAL A 339 22.47 -8.86 -0.38
CA VAL A 339 21.05 -9.00 0.04
C VAL A 339 20.94 -9.27 1.54
N LEU A 340 21.91 -9.99 2.09
CA LEU A 340 22.00 -10.27 3.52
C LEU A 340 22.95 -9.28 4.20
N PRO A 341 22.64 -8.86 5.43
CA PRO A 341 23.55 -8.00 6.18
C PRO A 341 24.87 -8.73 6.47
N PRO A 342 26.01 -8.02 6.44
CA PRO A 342 27.29 -8.55 6.91
C PRO A 342 27.19 -9.10 8.34
N ALA A 343 28.01 -10.09 8.70
CA ALA A 343 27.95 -10.72 10.02
C ALA A 343 28.13 -9.72 11.19
N HIS A 344 28.97 -8.70 10.99
CA HIS A 344 29.26 -7.64 11.96
C HIS A 344 28.25 -6.47 11.91
N TRP A 345 27.30 -6.48 10.98
CA TRP A 345 26.29 -5.43 10.90
C TRP A 345 25.21 -5.64 11.96
N HIS A 346 24.85 -4.55 12.62
CA HIS A 346 23.77 -4.48 13.59
C HIS A 346 22.76 -3.41 13.16
N PRO A 347 21.45 -3.67 13.32
CA PRO A 347 20.44 -2.67 13.03
C PRO A 347 20.64 -1.45 13.93
N VAL A 348 20.65 -0.26 13.33
CA VAL A 348 20.61 0.98 14.10
C VAL A 348 19.28 1.00 14.85
N ALA A 349 19.30 1.22 16.16
CA ALA A 349 18.08 1.30 16.95
C ALA A 349 17.15 2.35 16.33
N ALA A 350 15.92 1.95 16.01
CA ALA A 350 14.90 2.90 15.56
C ALA A 350 14.73 3.95 16.66
N LEU A 351 14.82 5.23 16.29
CA LEU A 351 14.33 6.32 17.13
C LEU A 351 12.86 6.00 17.45
N ARG A 352 12.59 5.70 18.72
CA ARG A 352 11.24 5.50 19.24
C ARG A 352 10.54 6.84 19.38
#